data_AF-A0A834NF77-F1
#
_entry.id   AF-A0A834NF77-F1
#
_cell.length_a   1.000
_cell.length_b   1.000
_cell.length_c   1.000
_cell.angle_alpha   90.00
_cell.angle_beta   90.00
_cell.angle_gamma   90.00
#
_symmetry.space_group_name_H-M   'P 1'
#
loop_
_entity.id
_entity.type
_entity.pdbx_description
1 polymer ?
#
loop_
_entity_poly.entity_id
_entity_poly.type
_entity_poly.pdbx_seq_one_letter_code
_entity_poly.pdbx_strand_id
1 'polypeptide(L)'
;MTLQVSWVRHRDIHLLTIGQYTYTNDQRFRAIHKAQSEDWTLQIKYPQHRDSGIYECQVSTTPHMSHFVHLNVIGDEGDNFYVIDQGEVEIFVNGELVTTIGEGGSFGELALIYGTPRAATVRAKTDVKLWGIDRDSYRRILMGSTIRKRKMYEEFLSRVSILESLDKWERLTVADALEPVAFDDGEMIVRQGEPGEDFYIIVEGTAVVLQQRSEGAEPPEPAEVGRLGPSDYFGEIALLLDRPRAATVVARGPLKCVKLDRARFERVLGPCADILKRNITQYNNSMLQQQQQQQT
;
A
#
# COMPACT_ATOMS: atom_id res chain seq x y z
N MET A 1 15.68 -41.44 -16.76
CA MET A 1 15.13 -40.08 -16.92
C MET A 1 13.98 -39.95 -15.93
N THR A 2 13.99 -38.94 -15.09
CA THR A 2 12.86 -38.66 -14.19
C THR A 2 11.75 -38.03 -15.01
N LEU A 3 10.58 -38.67 -15.11
CA LEU A 3 9.43 -38.09 -15.80
C LEU A 3 8.99 -36.82 -15.06
N GLN A 4 8.71 -35.76 -15.80
CA GLN A 4 8.18 -34.52 -15.26
C GLN A 4 6.68 -34.41 -15.55
N VAL A 5 5.95 -33.83 -14.59
CA VAL A 5 4.51 -33.56 -14.72
C VAL A 5 4.29 -32.06 -14.83
N SER A 6 3.46 -31.64 -15.79
CA SER A 6 3.04 -30.24 -15.95
C SER A 6 1.52 -30.11 -15.93
N TRP A 7 1.03 -28.98 -15.44
CA TRP A 7 -0.39 -28.63 -15.48
C TRP A 7 -0.62 -27.43 -16.40
N VAL A 8 -1.58 -27.55 -17.31
CA VAL A 8 -1.94 -26.52 -18.28
C VAL A 8 -3.43 -26.19 -18.14
N ARG A 9 -3.78 -24.91 -18.18
CA ARG A 9 -5.16 -24.43 -18.21
C ARG A 9 -5.55 -24.14 -19.66
N HIS A 10 -6.65 -24.75 -20.14
CA HIS A 10 -7.01 -24.70 -21.56
C HIS A 10 -7.69 -23.41 -22.00
N ARG A 11 -8.41 -22.71 -21.11
CA ARG A 11 -9.14 -21.49 -21.48
C ARG A 11 -8.24 -20.41 -22.11
N ASP A 12 -6.96 -20.39 -21.72
CA ASP A 12 -5.94 -19.42 -22.14
C ASP A 12 -4.60 -20.08 -22.49
N ILE A 13 -4.57 -21.42 -22.60
CA ILE A 13 -3.37 -22.23 -22.92
C ILE A 13 -2.19 -21.87 -22.00
N HIS A 14 -2.48 -21.59 -20.72
CA HIS A 14 -1.49 -21.11 -19.78
C HIS A 14 -0.86 -22.28 -19.02
N LEU A 15 0.46 -22.38 -19.07
CA LEU A 15 1.23 -23.32 -18.25
C LEU A 15 1.20 -22.87 -16.77
N LEU A 16 0.60 -23.68 -15.92
CA LEU A 16 0.47 -23.39 -14.49
C LEU A 16 1.68 -23.85 -13.71
N THR A 17 2.13 -25.09 -13.92
CA THR A 17 3.22 -25.71 -13.15
C THR A 17 4.04 -26.68 -13.98
N ILE A 18 5.33 -26.83 -13.65
CA ILE A 18 6.17 -27.97 -14.05
C ILE A 18 6.83 -28.52 -12.78
N GLY A 19 6.62 -29.80 -12.51
CA GLY A 19 6.94 -30.38 -11.22
C GLY A 19 6.30 -29.56 -10.10
N GLN A 20 7.08 -29.23 -9.07
CA GLN A 20 6.61 -28.40 -7.95
C GLN A 20 6.73 -26.89 -8.21
N TYR A 21 7.28 -26.47 -9.35
CA TYR A 21 7.49 -25.07 -9.68
C TYR A 21 6.23 -24.48 -10.35
N THR A 22 5.87 -23.25 -9.98
CA THR A 22 4.66 -22.56 -10.47
C THR A 22 5.07 -21.45 -11.45
N TYR A 23 4.47 -21.47 -12.64
CA TYR A 23 4.75 -20.56 -13.76
C TYR A 23 3.69 -19.46 -13.96
N THR A 24 2.63 -19.48 -13.14
CA THR A 24 1.64 -18.41 -13.09
C THR A 24 1.91 -17.44 -11.94
N ASN A 25 1.56 -16.15 -12.13
CA ASN A 25 1.62 -15.15 -11.07
C ASN A 25 0.47 -15.28 -10.05
N ASP A 26 -0.54 -16.11 -10.35
CA ASP A 26 -1.66 -16.39 -9.45
C ASP A 26 -1.26 -17.43 -8.38
N GLN A 27 -0.92 -16.94 -7.19
CA GLN A 27 -0.45 -17.74 -6.04
C GLN A 27 -1.46 -18.78 -5.53
N ARG A 28 -2.70 -18.77 -6.03
CA ARG A 28 -3.72 -19.76 -5.69
C ARG A 28 -3.43 -21.13 -6.31
N PHE A 29 -2.73 -21.16 -7.45
CA PHE A 29 -2.37 -22.39 -8.15
C PHE A 29 -1.06 -22.95 -7.60
N ARG A 30 -1.04 -24.24 -7.27
CA ARG A 30 0.17 -24.94 -6.84
C ARG A 30 0.09 -26.43 -7.17
N ALA A 31 1.20 -27.00 -7.61
CA ALA A 31 1.35 -28.45 -7.70
C ALA A 31 1.77 -29.03 -6.34
N ILE A 32 1.04 -30.05 -5.90
CA ILE A 32 1.35 -30.83 -4.69
C ILE A 32 1.77 -32.23 -5.15
N HIS A 33 2.92 -32.68 -4.64
CA HIS A 33 3.46 -34.00 -4.86
C HIS A 33 3.98 -34.55 -3.54
N LYS A 34 3.51 -35.74 -3.16
CA LYS A 34 3.93 -36.41 -1.93
C LYS A 34 5.19 -37.22 -2.20
N ALA A 35 6.20 -37.11 -1.34
CA ALA A 35 7.40 -37.94 -1.45
C ALA A 35 7.00 -39.42 -1.44
N GLN A 36 7.51 -40.21 -2.40
CA GLN A 36 7.19 -41.63 -2.63
C GLN A 36 5.78 -41.92 -3.18
N SER A 37 5.05 -40.93 -3.69
CA SER A 37 3.83 -41.16 -4.49
C SER A 37 4.07 -40.82 -5.96
N GLU A 38 3.27 -41.40 -6.87
CA GLU A 38 3.16 -40.97 -8.27
C GLU A 38 2.09 -39.88 -8.45
N ASP A 39 1.40 -39.49 -7.37
CA ASP A 39 0.32 -38.51 -7.40
C ASP A 39 0.83 -37.07 -7.57
N TRP A 40 0.38 -36.42 -8.64
CA TRP A 40 0.57 -35.00 -8.90
C TRP A 40 -0.79 -34.29 -8.89
N THR A 41 -1.07 -33.55 -7.82
CA THR A 41 -2.34 -32.82 -7.66
C THR A 41 -2.16 -31.34 -7.94
N LEU A 42 -3.00 -30.78 -8.81
CA LEU A 42 -3.16 -29.33 -8.90
C LEU A 42 -4.10 -28.84 -7.79
N GLN A 43 -3.57 -28.05 -6.88
CA GLN A 43 -4.36 -27.32 -5.90
C GLN A 43 -4.71 -25.93 -6.43
N ILE A 44 -5.98 -25.55 -6.30
CA ILE A 44 -6.47 -24.20 -6.50
C ILE A 44 -7.07 -23.72 -5.18
N LYS A 45 -6.44 -22.74 -4.53
CA LYS A 45 -6.98 -22.14 -3.30
C LYS A 45 -8.08 -21.12 -3.64
N TYR A 46 -9.15 -21.11 -2.86
CA TYR A 46 -10.30 -20.22 -3.06
C TYR A 46 -10.79 -20.19 -4.52
N PRO A 47 -11.23 -21.35 -5.09
CA PRO A 47 -11.69 -21.42 -6.47
C PRO A 47 -12.84 -20.44 -6.73
N GLN A 48 -12.82 -19.79 -7.90
CA GLN A 48 -13.83 -18.86 -8.37
C GLN A 48 -14.57 -19.47 -9.56
N HIS A 49 -15.78 -19.00 -9.87
CA HIS A 49 -16.53 -19.47 -11.05
C HIS A 49 -15.72 -19.39 -12.35
N ARG A 50 -14.93 -18.32 -12.52
CA ARG A 50 -14.01 -18.16 -13.66
C ARG A 50 -12.98 -19.28 -13.78
N ASP A 51 -12.62 -19.95 -12.68
CA ASP A 51 -11.64 -21.04 -12.68
C ASP A 51 -12.22 -22.34 -13.22
N SER A 52 -13.54 -22.43 -13.40
CA SER A 52 -14.19 -23.55 -14.11
C SER A 52 -13.63 -23.67 -15.53
N GLY A 53 -13.48 -24.91 -16.00
CA GLY A 53 -12.91 -25.21 -17.31
C GLY A 53 -12.06 -26.47 -17.31
N ILE A 54 -11.32 -26.64 -18.40
CA ILE A 54 -10.49 -27.82 -18.63
C ILE A 54 -9.05 -27.53 -18.18
N TYR A 55 -8.51 -28.46 -17.40
CA TYR A 55 -7.11 -28.50 -16.98
C TYR A 55 -6.49 -29.79 -17.50
N GLU A 56 -5.27 -29.71 -18.01
CA GLU A 56 -4.55 -30.85 -18.54
C GLU A 56 -3.31 -31.12 -17.69
N CYS A 57 -3.20 -32.35 -17.20
CA CYS A 57 -2.00 -32.90 -16.59
C CYS A 57 -1.20 -33.64 -17.66
N GLN A 58 0.02 -33.21 -17.93
CA GLN A 58 0.91 -33.77 -18.95
C GLN A 58 2.09 -34.47 -18.30
N VAL A 59 2.46 -35.64 -18.80
CA VAL A 59 3.67 -36.38 -18.40
C VAL A 59 4.66 -36.36 -19.56
N SER A 60 5.93 -36.05 -19.27
CA SER A 60 7.01 -35.83 -20.25
C SER A 60 7.51 -37.10 -20.96
N THR A 61 6.61 -37.98 -21.40
CA THR A 61 6.92 -39.10 -22.29
C THR A 61 6.99 -38.64 -23.75
N THR A 62 7.46 -39.51 -24.64
CA THR A 62 7.47 -39.23 -26.10
C THR A 62 6.64 -40.29 -26.83
N PRO A 63 5.43 -39.95 -27.32
CA PRO A 63 4.70 -38.68 -27.17
C PRO A 63 4.24 -38.44 -25.72
N HIS A 64 3.92 -37.19 -25.37
CA HIS A 64 3.50 -36.84 -24.01
C HIS A 64 2.14 -37.50 -23.71
N MET A 65 2.02 -38.07 -22.51
CA MET A 65 0.73 -38.57 -22.02
C MET A 65 -0.03 -37.41 -21.39
N SER A 66 -1.34 -37.34 -21.67
CA SER A 66 -2.22 -36.28 -21.15
C SER A 66 -3.40 -36.86 -20.39
N HIS A 67 -3.78 -36.19 -19.31
CA HIS A 67 -5.01 -36.44 -18.58
C HIS A 67 -5.78 -35.13 -18.42
N PHE A 68 -7.03 -35.11 -18.87
CA PHE A 68 -7.89 -33.92 -18.85
C PHE A 68 -8.86 -33.97 -17.66
N VAL A 69 -8.89 -32.89 -16.88
CA VAL A 69 -9.74 -32.69 -15.72
C VAL A 69 -10.70 -31.54 -16.01
N HIS A 70 -11.99 -31.81 -15.87
CA HIS A 70 -13.05 -30.81 -15.98
C HIS A 70 -13.40 -30.29 -14.59
N LEU A 71 -13.06 -29.03 -14.30
CA LEU A 71 -13.44 -28.36 -13.07
C LEU A 71 -14.74 -27.59 -13.28
N ASN A 72 -15.74 -27.85 -12.45
CA ASN A 72 -16.95 -27.04 -12.33
C ASN A 72 -17.06 -26.53 -10.90
N VAL A 73 -16.92 -25.22 -10.70
CA VAL A 73 -17.09 -24.56 -9.40
C VAL A 73 -18.57 -24.24 -9.21
N ILE A 74 -19.16 -24.68 -8.10
CA ILE A 74 -20.61 -24.53 -7.82
C ILE A 74 -20.78 -23.72 -6.52
N GLY A 75 -21.63 -22.70 -6.53
CA GLY A 75 -21.99 -21.87 -5.38
C GLY A 75 -22.67 -20.56 -5.79
N ASP A 76 -23.55 -20.02 -4.94
CA ASP A 76 -24.17 -18.71 -5.17
C ASP A 76 -23.16 -17.59 -4.87
N GLU A 77 -22.91 -16.73 -5.86
CA GLU A 77 -21.96 -15.61 -5.76
C GLU A 77 -22.38 -14.60 -4.69
N GLY A 78 -21.71 -14.68 -3.55
CA GLY A 78 -21.61 -13.56 -2.62
C GLY A 78 -20.43 -12.67 -2.94
N ASP A 79 -20.39 -12.05 -4.13
CA ASP A 79 -19.22 -11.26 -4.55
C ASP A 79 -19.47 -9.77 -4.73
N ASN A 80 -20.73 -9.34 -4.65
CA ASN A 80 -21.09 -7.94 -4.81
C ASN A 80 -21.65 -7.35 -3.51
N PHE A 81 -21.25 -6.11 -3.25
CA PHE A 81 -21.95 -5.22 -2.34
C PHE A 81 -22.96 -4.40 -3.12
N TYR A 82 -24.17 -4.25 -2.58
CA TYR A 82 -25.25 -3.53 -3.22
C TYR A 82 -25.75 -2.37 -2.35
N VAL A 83 -26.04 -1.25 -3.00
CA VAL A 83 -26.73 -0.09 -2.43
C VAL A 83 -28.05 0.10 -3.17
N ILE A 84 -29.13 0.35 -2.43
CA ILE A 84 -30.49 0.48 -2.97
C ILE A 84 -30.70 1.92 -3.43
N ASP A 85 -30.85 2.10 -4.74
CA ASP A 85 -31.17 3.38 -5.39
C ASP A 85 -32.67 3.64 -5.36
N GLN A 86 -33.48 2.59 -5.58
CA GLN A 86 -34.94 2.66 -5.59
C GLN A 86 -35.55 1.33 -5.11
N GLY A 87 -36.67 1.39 -4.37
CA GLY A 87 -37.47 0.24 -3.95
C GLY A 87 -37.06 -0.40 -2.61
N GLU A 88 -37.65 -1.56 -2.30
CA GLU A 88 -37.44 -2.30 -1.04
C GLU A 88 -37.03 -3.76 -1.28
N VAL A 89 -36.17 -4.27 -0.39
CA VAL A 89 -35.77 -5.68 -0.33
C VAL A 89 -36.02 -6.29 1.03
N GLU A 90 -36.29 -7.58 1.08
CA GLU A 90 -36.45 -8.40 2.28
C GLU A 90 -35.25 -9.33 2.47
N ILE A 91 -34.75 -9.41 3.69
CA ILE A 91 -33.61 -10.25 4.07
C ILE A 91 -34.11 -11.44 4.87
N PHE A 92 -33.75 -12.65 4.42
CA PHE A 92 -34.10 -13.92 5.04
C PHE A 92 -32.85 -14.65 5.52
N VAL A 93 -32.88 -15.21 6.73
CA VAL A 93 -31.81 -16.09 7.26
C VAL A 93 -32.46 -17.41 7.63
N ASN A 94 -31.91 -18.52 7.13
CA ASN A 94 -32.50 -19.86 7.31
C ASN A 94 -33.98 -19.96 6.89
N GLY A 95 -34.41 -19.12 5.94
CA GLY A 95 -35.79 -19.07 5.46
C GLY A 95 -36.73 -18.15 6.24
N GLU A 96 -36.31 -17.58 7.36
CA GLU A 96 -37.12 -16.64 8.16
C GLU A 96 -36.82 -15.19 7.79
N LEU A 97 -37.86 -14.36 7.70
CA LEU A 97 -37.73 -12.93 7.43
C LEU A 97 -37.10 -12.24 8.64
N VAL A 98 -35.93 -11.64 8.44
CA VAL A 98 -35.18 -10.93 9.48
C VAL A 98 -35.46 -9.44 9.42
N THR A 99 -35.45 -8.84 8.23
CA THR A 99 -35.65 -7.38 8.07
C THR A 99 -36.03 -7.00 6.64
N THR A 100 -36.49 -5.75 6.46
CA THR A 100 -36.71 -5.10 5.16
C THR A 100 -35.83 -3.85 5.08
N ILE A 101 -35.16 -3.64 3.94
CA ILE A 101 -34.31 -2.48 3.67
C ILE A 101 -34.87 -1.72 2.47
N GLY A 102 -35.03 -0.40 2.61
CA GLY A 102 -35.46 0.51 1.55
C GLY A 102 -34.34 1.36 0.96
N GLU A 103 -34.72 2.39 0.21
CA GLU A 103 -33.81 3.33 -0.48
C GLU A 103 -32.72 3.91 0.43
N GLY A 104 -31.50 3.99 -0.09
CA GLY A 104 -30.30 4.41 0.66
C GLY A 104 -29.69 3.33 1.55
N GLY A 105 -30.39 2.21 1.76
CA GLY A 105 -29.84 1.06 2.47
C GLY A 105 -28.88 0.22 1.62
N SER A 106 -28.15 -0.68 2.26
CA SER A 106 -27.14 -1.51 1.59
C SER A 106 -27.05 -2.91 2.20
N PHE A 107 -26.54 -3.87 1.43
CA PHE A 107 -26.33 -5.24 1.91
C PHE A 107 -25.16 -5.92 1.19
N GLY A 108 -24.53 -6.88 1.87
CA GLY A 108 -23.46 -7.69 1.28
C GLY A 108 -22.06 -7.12 1.44
N GLU A 109 -21.85 -6.25 2.42
CA GLU A 109 -20.56 -5.60 2.70
C GLU A 109 -19.49 -6.62 3.17
N LEU A 110 -19.90 -7.65 3.91
CA LEU A 110 -19.00 -8.74 4.34
C LEU A 110 -18.46 -9.55 3.15
N ALA A 111 -19.23 -9.60 2.06
CA ALA A 111 -18.82 -10.15 0.77
C ALA A 111 -17.79 -9.26 0.05
N LEU A 112 -17.34 -8.12 0.57
CA LEU A 112 -16.15 -7.44 0.06
C LEU A 112 -14.88 -7.83 0.82
N ILE A 113 -15.00 -8.16 2.11
CA ILE A 113 -13.84 -8.32 3.01
C ILE A 113 -13.33 -9.77 3.05
N TYR A 114 -14.21 -10.76 3.26
CA TYR A 114 -13.78 -12.07 3.75
C TYR A 114 -13.92 -13.27 2.80
N GLY A 115 -14.42 -13.10 1.58
CA GLY A 115 -14.62 -14.24 0.68
C GLY A 115 -15.74 -15.18 1.12
N THR A 116 -16.60 -14.74 2.05
CA THR A 116 -17.53 -15.63 2.75
C THR A 116 -18.82 -15.85 1.97
N PRO A 117 -19.41 -17.06 2.01
CA PRO A 117 -20.75 -17.33 1.49
C PRO A 117 -21.79 -16.34 2.05
N ARG A 118 -22.83 -16.06 1.26
CA ARG A 118 -23.95 -15.22 1.71
C ARG A 118 -24.58 -15.82 2.98
N ALA A 119 -24.59 -15.06 4.06
CA ALA A 119 -25.23 -15.46 5.33
C ALA A 119 -26.75 -15.32 5.32
N ALA A 120 -27.31 -14.65 4.31
CA ALA A 120 -28.73 -14.35 4.17
C ALA A 120 -29.14 -14.34 2.69
N THR A 121 -30.40 -14.70 2.42
CA THR A 121 -31.05 -14.53 1.13
C THR A 121 -31.72 -13.17 1.07
N VAL A 122 -31.54 -12.43 -0.03
CA VAL A 122 -32.22 -11.14 -0.24
C VAL A 122 -33.24 -11.30 -1.37
N ARG A 123 -34.47 -10.83 -1.17
CA ARG A 123 -35.54 -10.86 -2.18
C ARG A 123 -36.08 -9.45 -2.40
N ALA A 124 -36.35 -9.11 -3.65
CA ALA A 124 -37.04 -7.86 -3.96
C ALA A 124 -38.49 -7.93 -3.46
N LYS A 125 -38.92 -6.91 -2.71
CA LYS A 125 -40.30 -6.75 -2.24
C LYS A 125 -41.11 -5.88 -3.21
N THR A 126 -40.43 -4.91 -3.83
CA THR A 126 -40.95 -4.08 -4.92
C THR A 126 -40.05 -4.19 -6.14
N ASP A 127 -40.38 -3.48 -7.22
CA ASP A 127 -39.38 -3.20 -8.26
C ASP A 127 -38.22 -2.42 -7.62
N VAL A 128 -36.98 -2.89 -7.86
CA VAL A 128 -35.77 -2.34 -7.23
C VAL A 128 -34.73 -1.95 -8.27
N LYS A 129 -34.02 -0.86 -7.98
CA LYS A 129 -32.82 -0.44 -8.71
C LYS A 129 -31.65 -0.39 -7.74
N LEU A 130 -30.56 -1.04 -8.10
CA LEU A 130 -29.39 -1.23 -7.23
C LEU A 130 -28.12 -0.73 -7.92
N TRP A 131 -27.23 -0.13 -7.13
CA TRP A 131 -25.82 0.01 -7.49
C TRP A 131 -25.03 -1.16 -6.92
N GLY A 132 -24.21 -1.82 -7.75
CA GLY A 132 -23.40 -2.97 -7.34
C GLY A 132 -21.91 -2.72 -7.57
N ILE A 133 -21.08 -3.13 -6.61
CA ILE A 133 -19.62 -3.21 -6.78
C ILE A 133 -19.14 -4.61 -6.43
N ASP A 134 -18.35 -5.21 -7.33
CA ASP A 134 -17.78 -6.52 -7.11
C ASP A 134 -16.51 -6.46 -6.25
N ARG A 135 -16.25 -7.56 -5.53
CA ARG A 135 -15.08 -7.74 -4.66
C ARG A 135 -13.77 -7.47 -5.38
N ASP A 136 -13.64 -7.94 -6.61
CA ASP A 136 -12.40 -7.77 -7.38
C ASP A 136 -12.20 -6.31 -7.78
N SER A 137 -13.24 -5.60 -8.21
CA SER A 137 -13.19 -4.16 -8.46
C SER A 137 -12.92 -3.38 -7.18
N TYR A 138 -13.56 -3.70 -6.07
CA TYR A 138 -13.30 -3.08 -4.77
C TYR A 138 -11.85 -3.30 -4.32
N ARG A 139 -11.37 -4.55 -4.35
CA ARG A 139 -9.96 -4.89 -4.01
C ARG A 139 -8.99 -4.29 -5.01
N ARG A 140 -9.27 -4.24 -6.31
CA ARG A 140 -8.41 -3.61 -7.33
C ARG A 140 -8.40 -2.10 -7.22
N ILE A 141 -9.48 -1.45 -6.78
CA ILE A 141 -9.49 -0.01 -6.53
C ILE A 141 -8.63 0.29 -5.30
N LEU A 142 -8.80 -0.47 -4.21
CA LEU A 142 -7.97 -0.35 -3.00
C LEU A 142 -6.49 -0.73 -3.22
N MET A 143 -6.23 -1.83 -3.95
CA MET A 143 -4.88 -2.31 -4.25
C MET A 143 -4.25 -1.54 -5.41
N GLY A 144 -5.01 -1.05 -6.38
CA GLY A 144 -4.49 -0.33 -7.55
C GLY A 144 -4.08 1.10 -7.23
N SER A 145 -4.71 1.75 -6.26
CA SER A 145 -4.22 3.00 -5.68
C SER A 145 -2.94 2.74 -4.85
N THR A 146 -2.95 1.69 -4.02
CA THR A 146 -1.81 1.30 -3.17
C THR A 146 -0.59 0.83 -3.98
N ILE A 147 -0.77 0.06 -5.05
CA ILE A 147 0.32 -0.43 -5.92
C ILE A 147 0.93 0.73 -6.70
N ARG A 148 0.12 1.66 -7.23
CA ARG A 148 0.65 2.86 -7.91
C ARG A 148 1.42 3.74 -6.93
N LYS A 149 0.88 3.94 -5.72
CA LYS A 149 1.52 4.68 -4.64
C LYS A 149 2.85 4.02 -4.21
N ARG A 150 2.86 2.69 -4.03
CA ARG A 150 4.06 1.90 -3.71
C ARG A 150 5.11 1.95 -4.81
N LYS A 151 4.73 1.79 -6.09
CA LYS A 151 5.68 1.86 -7.21
C LYS A 151 6.29 3.25 -7.34
N MET A 152 5.49 4.30 -7.19
CA MET A 152 5.94 5.70 -7.24
C MET A 152 6.91 6.00 -6.09
N TYR A 153 6.63 5.52 -4.88
CA TYR A 153 7.49 5.79 -3.73
C TYR A 153 8.66 4.81 -3.58
N GLU A 154 8.62 3.58 -4.11
CA GLU A 154 9.73 2.62 -3.96
C GLU A 154 11.04 3.13 -4.59
N GLU A 155 10.97 3.64 -5.83
CA GLU A 155 12.12 4.25 -6.51
C GLU A 155 12.60 5.52 -5.81
N PHE A 156 11.67 6.33 -5.30
CA PHE A 156 11.97 7.57 -4.58
C PHE A 156 12.63 7.31 -3.22
N LEU A 157 12.01 6.46 -2.39
CA LEU A 157 12.49 6.12 -1.04
C LEU A 157 13.85 5.41 -1.07
N SER A 158 14.19 4.72 -2.15
CA SER A 158 15.54 4.16 -2.32
C SER A 158 16.65 5.21 -2.47
N ARG A 159 16.31 6.47 -2.81
CA ARG A 159 17.27 7.57 -2.96
C ARG A 159 17.37 8.46 -1.72
N VAL A 160 16.44 8.29 -0.77
CA VAL A 160 16.45 9.07 0.46
C VAL A 160 17.47 8.42 1.41
N SER A 161 18.61 9.08 1.61
CA SER A 161 19.77 8.56 2.34
C SER A 161 19.45 8.02 3.74
N ILE A 162 18.48 8.62 4.43
CA ILE A 162 17.98 8.18 5.75
C ILE A 162 17.29 6.81 5.72
N LEU A 163 16.74 6.39 4.58
CA LEU A 163 15.97 5.16 4.40
C LEU A 163 16.78 4.07 3.70
N GLU A 164 18.05 4.31 3.35
CA GLU A 164 18.91 3.32 2.69
C GLU A 164 19.13 2.07 3.53
N SER A 165 19.13 2.22 4.86
CA SER A 165 19.29 1.11 5.79
C SER A 165 18.07 0.21 5.92
N LEU A 166 16.92 0.66 5.42
CA LEU A 166 15.67 -0.10 5.51
C LEU A 166 15.61 -1.18 4.43
N ASP A 167 15.18 -2.37 4.83
CA ASP A 167 14.92 -3.45 3.90
C ASP A 167 13.72 -3.11 2.98
N LYS A 168 13.46 -3.99 2.01
CA LYS A 168 12.37 -3.77 1.05
C LYS A 168 10.99 -3.71 1.71
N TRP A 169 10.74 -4.55 2.72
CA TRP A 169 9.45 -4.62 3.40
C TRP A 169 9.24 -3.43 4.34
N GLU A 170 10.28 -2.99 5.03
CA GLU A 170 10.28 -1.80 5.86
C GLU A 170 10.01 -0.54 5.03
N ARG A 171 10.70 -0.39 3.88
CA ARG A 171 10.44 0.74 2.95
C ARG A 171 9.02 0.74 2.40
N LEU A 172 8.45 -0.43 2.10
CA LEU A 172 7.05 -0.53 1.67
C LEU A 172 6.08 -0.13 2.79
N THR A 173 6.41 -0.46 4.04
CA THR A 173 5.62 -0.05 5.21
C THR A 173 5.66 1.47 5.41
N VAL A 174 6.82 2.09 5.20
CA VAL A 174 6.96 3.56 5.15
C VAL A 174 6.11 4.14 4.03
N ALA A 175 6.23 3.60 2.80
CA ALA A 175 5.50 4.07 1.63
C ALA A 175 3.97 4.10 1.83
N ASP A 176 3.43 3.09 2.53
CA ASP A 176 2.01 3.02 2.85
C ASP A 176 1.58 4.07 3.87
N ALA A 177 2.45 4.44 4.80
CA ALA A 177 2.18 5.41 5.85
C ALA A 177 2.30 6.87 5.39
N LEU A 178 2.97 7.15 4.27
CA LEU A 178 3.18 8.50 3.75
C LEU A 178 1.88 9.17 3.27
N GLU A 179 1.68 10.42 3.66
CA GLU A 179 0.58 11.26 3.19
C GLU A 179 1.09 12.35 2.25
N PRO A 180 0.54 12.50 1.03
CA PRO A 180 0.94 13.56 0.12
C PRO A 180 0.44 14.92 0.62
N VAL A 181 1.28 15.95 0.51
CA VAL A 181 0.94 17.34 0.81
C VAL A 181 1.63 18.25 -0.22
N ALA A 182 0.98 19.36 -0.57
CA ALA A 182 1.52 20.32 -1.52
C ALA A 182 1.42 21.73 -0.92
N PHE A 183 2.35 22.58 -1.31
CA PHE A 183 2.48 23.95 -0.83
C PHE A 183 2.72 24.90 -2.00
N ASP A 184 2.15 26.10 -1.89
CA ASP A 184 2.35 27.18 -2.86
C ASP A 184 3.64 27.95 -2.61
N ASP A 185 4.07 28.76 -3.58
CA ASP A 185 5.28 29.59 -3.43
C ASP A 185 5.18 30.55 -2.25
N GLY A 186 6.24 30.60 -1.43
CA GLY A 186 6.31 31.43 -0.24
C GLY A 186 5.55 30.88 0.98
N GLU A 187 4.87 29.74 0.85
CA GLU A 187 4.17 29.12 1.97
C GLU A 187 5.16 28.56 3.01
N MET A 188 4.87 28.78 4.29
CA MET A 188 5.69 28.33 5.41
C MET A 188 5.22 26.94 5.85
N ILE A 189 6.07 25.93 5.70
CA ILE A 189 5.72 24.54 6.00
C ILE A 189 5.88 24.25 7.49
N VAL A 190 6.96 24.74 8.10
CA VAL A 190 7.18 24.69 9.55
C VAL A 190 7.82 25.98 10.00
N ARG A 191 7.55 26.38 11.25
CA ARG A 191 8.08 27.61 11.85
C ARG A 191 9.01 27.30 13.00
N GLN A 192 10.16 27.98 13.05
CA GLN A 192 11.10 27.90 14.17
C GLN A 192 10.40 28.20 15.50
N GLY A 193 10.73 27.43 16.54
CA GLY A 193 10.20 27.61 17.88
C GLY A 193 8.83 26.99 18.12
N GLU A 194 8.12 26.56 17.08
CA GLU A 194 6.85 25.84 17.23
C GLU A 194 7.08 24.35 17.52
N PRO A 195 6.16 23.68 18.24
CA PRO A 195 6.19 22.23 18.38
C PRO A 195 6.05 21.55 17.00
N GLY A 196 6.69 20.39 16.83
CA GLY A 196 6.73 19.69 15.55
C GLY A 196 6.22 18.28 15.65
N GLU A 197 5.09 17.99 14.98
CA GLU A 197 4.43 16.67 15.01
C GLU A 197 4.56 15.90 13.69
N ASP A 198 5.09 16.53 12.65
CA ASP A 198 5.21 15.94 11.32
C ASP A 198 6.67 15.88 10.86
N PHE A 199 7.02 14.83 10.12
CA PHE A 199 8.25 14.66 9.36
C PHE A 199 7.93 14.74 7.86
N TYR A 200 8.79 15.39 7.09
CA TYR A 200 8.55 15.68 5.68
C TYR A 200 9.70 15.19 4.79
N ILE A 201 9.37 14.68 3.61
CA ILE A 201 10.33 14.39 2.53
C ILE A 201 9.88 15.13 1.26
N ILE A 202 10.79 15.85 0.61
CA ILE A 202 10.51 16.62 -0.60
C ILE A 202 10.50 15.68 -1.81
N VAL A 203 9.40 15.67 -2.55
CA VAL A 203 9.24 14.87 -3.78
C VAL A 203 9.56 15.71 -5.01
N GLU A 204 9.04 16.94 -5.07
CA GLU A 204 9.27 17.88 -6.17
C GLU A 204 9.33 19.32 -5.62
N GLY A 205 10.11 20.18 -6.28
CA GLY A 205 10.26 21.59 -5.90
C GLY A 205 11.48 21.86 -5.03
N THR A 206 11.55 23.07 -4.47
CA THR A 206 12.66 23.51 -3.61
C THR A 206 12.12 24.25 -2.40
N ALA A 207 12.72 24.01 -1.24
CA ALA A 207 12.44 24.72 -0.02
C ALA A 207 13.70 25.44 0.48
N VAL A 208 13.50 26.54 1.18
CA VAL A 208 14.57 27.30 1.85
C VAL A 208 14.42 27.16 3.36
N VAL A 209 15.54 26.92 4.03
CA VAL A 209 15.62 26.85 5.48
C VAL A 209 16.09 28.20 6.00
N LEU A 210 15.28 28.81 6.85
CA LEU A 210 15.52 30.11 7.47
C LEU A 210 15.73 29.93 8.97
N GLN A 211 16.80 30.49 9.52
CA GLN A 211 17.03 30.50 10.96
C GLN A 211 17.05 31.93 11.47
N GLN A 212 16.23 32.17 12.49
CA GLN A 212 16.22 33.40 13.25
C GLN A 212 17.39 33.37 14.23
N ARG A 213 18.29 34.36 14.11
CA ARG A 213 19.42 34.54 15.03
C ARG A 213 18.91 35.06 16.38
N SER A 214 19.73 34.91 17.43
CA SER A 214 19.42 35.40 18.78
C SER A 214 19.00 36.87 18.79
N GLU A 215 18.10 37.25 19.71
CA GLU A 215 17.70 38.65 19.90
C GLU A 215 18.95 39.55 20.02
N GLY A 216 19.06 40.53 19.10
CA GLY A 216 20.18 41.47 19.03
C GLY A 216 21.21 41.23 17.92
N ALA A 217 21.08 40.16 17.13
CA ALA A 217 21.93 39.95 15.95
C ALA A 217 21.48 40.82 14.76
N GLU A 218 22.42 41.50 14.11
CA GLU A 218 22.18 42.21 12.84
C GLU A 218 22.56 41.36 11.61
N PRO A 219 21.76 41.37 10.54
CA PRO A 219 20.42 41.98 10.43
C PRO A 219 19.36 41.18 11.23
N PRO A 220 18.25 41.82 11.66
CA PRO A 220 17.17 41.18 12.41
C PRO A 220 16.33 40.20 11.57
N GLU A 221 16.54 40.16 10.25
CA GLU A 221 15.83 39.26 9.36
C GLU A 221 16.35 37.82 9.46
N PRO A 222 15.48 36.81 9.25
CA PRO A 222 15.90 35.42 9.24
C PRO A 222 16.98 35.17 8.18
N ALA A 223 18.09 34.55 8.58
CA ALA A 223 19.15 34.19 7.64
C ALA A 223 18.80 32.89 6.92
N GLU A 224 19.00 32.86 5.60
CA GLU A 224 18.97 31.61 4.83
C GLU A 224 20.19 30.76 5.19
N VAL A 225 19.94 29.59 5.79
CA VAL A 225 20.98 28.66 6.25
C VAL A 225 21.13 27.43 5.35
N GLY A 226 20.20 27.24 4.40
CA GLY A 226 20.28 26.15 3.44
C GLY A 226 19.09 26.08 2.50
N ARG A 227 19.21 25.21 1.50
CA ARG A 227 18.16 24.85 0.55
C ARG A 227 17.99 23.34 0.53
N LEU A 228 16.74 22.91 0.38
CA LEU A 228 16.35 21.51 0.31
C LEU A 228 15.64 21.27 -1.02
N GLY A 229 15.96 20.18 -1.68
CA GLY A 229 15.38 19.74 -2.94
C GLY A 229 14.84 18.32 -2.89
N PRO A 230 14.50 17.72 -4.05
CA PRO A 230 13.96 16.38 -4.11
C PRO A 230 14.87 15.34 -3.43
N SER A 231 14.27 14.47 -2.61
CA SER A 231 14.92 13.46 -1.75
C SER A 231 15.52 14.00 -0.45
N ASP A 232 15.59 15.31 -0.25
CA ASP A 232 15.89 15.89 1.06
C ASP A 232 14.68 15.77 1.99
N TYR A 233 14.93 15.80 3.30
CA TYR A 233 13.92 15.69 4.34
C TYR A 233 14.13 16.74 5.43
N PHE A 234 13.09 16.97 6.22
CA PHE A 234 13.16 17.85 7.39
C PHE A 234 12.11 17.50 8.43
N GLY A 235 12.33 17.99 9.66
CA GLY A 235 11.38 17.88 10.76
C GLY A 235 11.58 16.67 11.67
N GLU A 236 12.62 15.88 11.42
CA GLU A 236 13.02 14.71 12.21
C GLU A 236 13.45 15.08 13.64
N ILE A 237 14.12 16.22 13.81
CA ILE A 237 14.67 16.66 15.11
C ILE A 237 13.56 16.81 16.16
N ALA A 238 12.42 17.39 15.77
CA ALA A 238 11.32 17.62 16.69
C ALA A 238 10.71 16.31 17.19
N LEU A 239 10.65 15.30 16.32
CA LEU A 239 10.13 13.97 16.66
C LEU A 239 11.11 13.15 17.50
N LEU A 240 12.42 13.29 17.26
CA LEU A 240 13.44 12.45 17.89
C LEU A 240 13.96 12.98 19.22
N LEU A 241 14.02 14.30 19.36
CA LEU A 241 14.57 14.96 20.54
C LEU A 241 13.49 15.62 21.41
N ASP A 242 12.24 15.57 20.96
CA ASP A 242 11.09 16.24 21.60
C ASP A 242 11.38 17.73 21.87
N ARG A 243 11.87 18.41 20.84
CA ARG A 243 12.23 19.83 20.87
C ARG A 243 11.42 20.62 19.85
N PRO A 244 11.20 21.93 20.06
CA PRO A 244 10.63 22.80 19.04
C PRO A 244 11.46 22.79 17.75
N ARG A 245 10.82 23.17 16.64
CA ARG A 245 11.48 23.29 15.32
C ARG A 245 12.69 24.22 15.42
N ALA A 246 13.85 23.74 14.98
CA ALA A 246 15.12 24.47 15.06
C ALA A 246 15.25 25.60 14.03
N ALA A 247 14.46 25.54 12.96
CA ALA A 247 14.45 26.50 11.86
C ALA A 247 13.06 26.53 11.22
N THR A 248 12.81 27.59 10.46
CA THR A 248 11.63 27.77 9.62
C THR A 248 11.92 27.21 8.22
N VAL A 249 10.96 26.54 7.59
CA VAL A 249 11.10 26.04 6.21
C VAL A 249 10.01 26.66 5.34
N VAL A 250 10.40 27.23 4.21
CA VAL A 250 9.52 27.97 3.29
C VAL A 250 9.66 27.43 1.87
N ALA A 251 8.55 27.25 1.17
CA ALA A 251 8.53 26.84 -0.22
C ALA A 251 9.10 27.95 -1.14
N ARG A 252 9.88 27.55 -2.15
CA ARG A 252 10.34 28.40 -3.25
C ARG A 252 9.84 27.81 -4.56
N GLY A 253 8.74 28.38 -5.05
CA GLY A 253 7.91 27.78 -6.09
C GLY A 253 7.00 26.67 -5.55
N PRO A 254 6.20 26.04 -6.43
CA PRO A 254 5.37 24.90 -6.07
C PRO A 254 6.20 23.77 -5.45
N LEU A 255 5.82 23.33 -4.26
CA LEU A 255 6.52 22.30 -3.50
C LEU A 255 5.58 21.13 -3.23
N LYS A 256 6.01 19.91 -3.58
CA LYS A 256 5.28 18.68 -3.24
C LYS A 256 6.11 17.88 -2.26
N CYS A 257 5.48 17.51 -1.16
CA CYS A 257 6.08 16.69 -0.12
C CYS A 257 5.22 15.46 0.16
N VAL A 258 5.83 14.54 0.88
CA VAL A 258 5.12 13.52 1.65
C VAL A 258 5.42 13.72 3.12
N LYS A 259 4.43 13.46 3.97
CA LYS A 259 4.57 13.60 5.42
C LYS A 259 4.25 12.32 6.19
N LEU A 260 4.85 12.19 7.38
CA LEU A 260 4.54 11.22 8.42
C LEU A 260 4.26 11.98 9.72
N ASP A 261 3.13 11.70 10.36
CA ASP A 261 2.90 12.16 11.73
C ASP A 261 3.78 11.40 12.74
N ARG A 262 3.89 11.94 13.95
CA ARG A 262 4.69 11.38 15.06
C ARG A 262 4.38 9.91 15.33
N ALA A 263 3.11 9.54 15.45
CA ALA A 263 2.71 8.18 15.80
C ALA A 263 3.12 7.16 14.71
N ARG A 264 2.99 7.54 13.44
CA ARG A 264 3.43 6.72 12.30
C ARG A 264 4.95 6.71 12.17
N PHE A 265 5.61 7.84 12.43
CA PHE A 265 7.07 7.93 12.44
C PHE A 265 7.69 6.99 13.47
N GLU A 266 7.23 7.02 14.73
CA GLU A 266 7.74 6.15 15.79
C GLU A 266 7.51 4.67 15.48
N ARG A 267 6.31 4.33 14.99
CA ARG A 267 5.92 2.95 14.67
C ARG A 267 6.71 2.36 13.51
N VAL A 268 7.03 3.17 12.49
CA VAL A 268 7.57 2.67 11.22
C VAL A 268 9.06 2.98 11.05
N LEU A 269 9.54 4.11 11.58
CA LEU A 269 10.94 4.54 11.56
C LEU A 269 11.63 4.40 12.92
N GLY A 270 10.97 3.83 13.93
CA GLY A 270 11.59 3.47 15.21
C GLY A 270 12.96 2.76 15.08
N PRO A 271 13.12 1.77 14.17
CA PRO A 271 14.42 1.14 13.90
C PRO A 271 15.48 2.09 13.30
N CYS A 272 15.07 3.14 12.58
CA CYS A 272 15.95 4.15 11.99
C CYS A 272 16.29 5.30 12.95
N ALA A 273 15.68 5.35 14.14
CA ALA A 273 15.86 6.45 15.08
C ALA A 273 17.34 6.68 15.46
N ASP A 274 18.14 5.62 15.53
CA ASP A 274 19.56 5.71 15.86
C ASP A 274 20.41 6.27 14.69
N ILE A 275 20.05 5.95 13.44
CA ILE A 275 20.71 6.47 12.24
C ILE A 275 20.43 7.97 12.11
N LEU A 276 19.17 8.31 12.33
CA LEU A 276 18.68 9.67 12.44
C LEU A 276 19.43 10.48 13.49
N LYS A 277 19.58 9.97 14.71
CA LYS A 277 20.35 10.63 15.79
C LYS A 277 21.82 10.82 15.45
N ARG A 278 22.45 9.87 14.74
CA ARG A 278 23.84 9.99 14.26
C ARG A 278 23.98 11.13 13.24
N ASN A 279 23.05 11.25 12.30
CA ASN A 279 23.06 12.31 11.29
C ASN A 279 22.71 13.69 11.86
N ILE A 280 21.86 13.77 12.90
CA ILE A 280 21.59 15.01 13.65
C ILE A 280 22.88 15.60 14.23
N THR A 281 23.83 14.76 14.63
CA THR A 281 25.11 15.24 15.20
C THR A 281 25.97 15.93 14.13
N GLN A 282 25.92 15.45 12.89
CA GLN A 282 26.59 16.09 11.75
C GLN A 282 25.89 17.40 11.35
N TYR A 283 24.57 17.44 11.34
CA TYR A 283 23.79 18.66 11.10
C TYR A 283 24.03 19.73 12.17
N ASN A 284 23.99 19.36 13.45
CA ASN A 284 24.28 20.27 14.55
C ASN A 284 25.71 20.78 14.47
N ASN A 285 26.69 19.94 14.11
CA ASN A 285 28.07 20.40 13.94
C ASN A 285 28.20 21.39 12.78
N SER A 286 27.54 21.15 11.64
CA SER A 286 27.54 22.09 10.50
C SER A 286 26.81 23.41 10.81
N MET A 287 25.67 23.35 11.50
CA MET A 287 24.91 24.53 11.94
C MET A 287 25.66 25.33 13.03
N LEU A 288 26.26 24.64 14.01
CA LEU A 288 27.06 25.27 15.07
C LEU A 288 28.38 25.86 14.53
N GLN A 289 29.03 25.21 13.56
CA GLN A 289 30.22 25.75 12.89
C GLN A 289 29.91 27.02 12.09
N GLN A 290 28.75 27.10 11.43
CA GLN A 290 28.30 28.30 10.74
C GLN A 290 27.93 29.44 11.70
N GLN A 291 27.42 29.13 12.90
CA GLN A 291 27.21 30.13 13.96
C GLN A 291 28.53 30.68 14.53
N GLN A 292 29.60 29.88 14.58
CA GLN A 292 30.92 30.31 15.07
C GLN A 292 31.72 31.11 14.03
N GLN A 293 31.59 30.82 12.74
CA GLN A 293 32.27 31.57 11.67
C GLN A 293 31.68 32.97 11.40
N GLN A 294 30.52 33.30 11.98
CA GLN A 294 29.87 34.60 11.84
C GLN A 294 30.10 35.52 13.07
N GLN A 295 30.90 35.08 14.06
CA GLN A 295 31.29 35.85 15.25
C GLN A 295 32.76 36.30 15.27
N THR A 296 33.51 36.07 14.18
CA THR A 296 34.88 36.56 13.93
C THR A 296 34.93 37.37 12.66
#